data_AF-A0A3C0VJ74-F1
#
_entry.id   AF-A0A3C0VJ74-F1
#
_cell.length_a   1.000
_cell.length_b   1.000
_cell.length_c   1.000
_cell.angle_alpha   90.00
_cell.angle_beta   90.00
_cell.angle_gamma   90.00
#
_symmetry.space_group_name_H-M   'P 1'
#
loop_
_entity.id
_entity.type
_entity.pdbx_description
1 polymer ?
#
loop_
_entity_poly.entity_id
_entity_poly.type
_entity_poly.pdbx_seq_one_letter_code
_entity_poly.pdbx_strand_id
1 'polypeptide(L)'
;MPDGVSRAYDAIVNWQHSWLRPKGGVFDGVRHQVLGRKGGIDLEKGIVSFVEQGRARENLPADGGDPTRLAHADLFECIRSGKKPFSNAVNGRDSVLTALLVREAVDRGQCVRFEELYGKGGAR
;
A
#
# COMPACT_ATOMS: atom_id res chain seq x y z
N MET A 1 7.90 -20.00 22.01
CA MET A 1 7.76 -20.39 20.59
C MET A 1 8.96 -19.80 19.86
N PRO A 2 9.77 -20.60 19.15
CA PRO A 2 11.10 -20.20 18.71
C PRO A 2 11.07 -19.27 17.49
N ASP A 3 11.49 -18.03 17.72
CA ASP A 3 12.65 -17.35 17.12
C ASP A 3 12.87 -17.57 15.61
N GLY A 4 12.32 -16.68 14.77
CA GLY A 4 12.70 -16.66 13.34
C GLY A 4 11.81 -15.92 12.36
N VAL A 5 10.69 -15.34 12.77
CA VAL A 5 9.87 -14.49 11.89
C VAL A 5 10.14 -13.03 12.27
N SER A 6 10.87 -12.29 11.43
CA SER A 6 10.85 -10.83 11.55
C SER A 6 9.43 -10.37 11.22
N ARG A 7 8.63 -10.04 12.25
CA ARG A 7 7.37 -9.31 12.05
C ARG A 7 7.74 -7.97 11.44
N ALA A 8 7.61 -7.83 10.12
CA ALA A 8 7.97 -6.58 9.48
C ALA A 8 7.07 -5.45 9.99
N TYR A 9 5.77 -5.69 10.22
CA TYR A 9 4.84 -4.73 10.83
C TYR A 9 3.66 -5.45 11.50
N ASP A 10 3.14 -4.95 12.64
CA ASP A 10 1.85 -5.39 13.23
C ASP A 10 0.63 -4.87 12.44
N ALA A 11 0.81 -4.58 11.15
CA ALA A 11 -0.19 -4.01 10.27
C ALA A 11 -0.79 -5.10 9.38
N ILE A 12 -2.11 -5.11 9.24
CA ILE A 12 -2.82 -5.95 8.28
C ILE A 12 -3.13 -5.08 7.08
N VAL A 13 -2.67 -5.51 5.91
CA VAL A 13 -2.98 -4.85 4.62
C VAL A 13 -4.09 -5.64 3.95
N ASN A 14 -5.21 -4.97 3.68
CA ASN A 14 -6.25 -5.47 2.79
C ASN A 14 -6.14 -4.73 1.46
N TRP A 15 -5.99 -5.47 0.38
CA TRP A 15 -5.91 -4.93 -0.98
C TRP A 15 -7.01 -5.54 -1.84
N GLN A 16 -7.74 -4.68 -2.54
CA GLN A 16 -8.81 -5.08 -3.45
C GLN A 16 -8.58 -4.40 -4.80
N HIS A 17 -8.65 -5.19 -5.87
CA HIS A 17 -8.62 -4.69 -7.24
C HIS A 17 -9.80 -5.23 -8.02
N SER A 18 -10.45 -4.36 -8.77
CA SER A 18 -11.59 -4.71 -9.60
C SER A 18 -11.59 -3.88 -10.88
N TRP A 19 -11.78 -4.54 -12.02
CA TRP A 19 -12.09 -3.89 -13.29
C TRP A 19 -13.60 -3.78 -13.54
N LEU A 20 -14.42 -4.29 -12.62
CA LEU A 20 -15.87 -4.18 -12.72
C LEU A 20 -16.30 -2.80 -12.23
N ARG A 21 -16.97 -2.06 -13.10
CA ARG A 21 -17.58 -0.75 -12.80
C ARG A 21 -19.10 -0.83 -12.96
N PRO A 22 -19.84 -1.22 -11.91
CA PRO A 22 -21.30 -1.17 -11.92
C PRO A 22 -21.82 0.23 -12.28
N LYS A 23 -23.01 0.28 -12.89
CA LYS A 23 -23.71 1.55 -13.17
C LYS A 23 -23.87 2.33 -11.86
N GLY A 24 -23.67 3.65 -11.93
CA GLY A 24 -23.75 4.54 -10.77
C GLY A 24 -22.42 4.86 -10.10
N GLY A 25 -21.30 4.34 -10.61
CA GLY A 25 -19.96 4.86 -10.27
C GLY A 25 -19.45 4.55 -8.87
N VAL A 26 -20.18 3.78 -8.05
CA VAL A 26 -19.79 3.48 -6.65
C VAL A 26 -18.40 2.84 -6.52
N PHE A 27 -17.92 2.18 -7.59
CA PHE A 27 -16.60 1.59 -7.72
C PHE A 27 -15.76 2.36 -8.75
N ASP A 28 -15.63 3.67 -8.57
CA ASP A 28 -14.66 4.48 -9.29
C ASP A 28 -13.51 4.92 -8.38
N GLY A 29 -12.30 4.89 -8.95
CA GLY A 29 -11.10 5.38 -8.31
C GLY A 29 -10.38 4.39 -7.39
N VAL A 30 -9.37 4.92 -6.74
CA VAL A 30 -8.51 4.24 -5.78
C VAL A 30 -8.96 4.69 -4.38
N ARG A 31 -8.83 3.81 -3.39
CA ARG A 31 -9.08 4.15 -1.98
C ARG A 31 -7.94 3.62 -1.14
N HIS A 32 -7.24 4.51 -0.46
CA HIS A 32 -6.23 4.14 0.52
C HIS A 32 -6.65 4.61 1.90
N GLN A 33 -6.75 3.66 2.82
CA GLN A 33 -7.15 3.93 4.19
C GLN A 33 -6.12 3.31 5.14
N VAL A 34 -5.73 4.07 6.15
CA VAL A 34 -4.89 3.58 7.24
C VAL A 34 -5.69 3.68 8.53
N LEU A 35 -5.87 2.55 9.20
CA LEU A 35 -6.60 2.45 10.46
C LEU A 35 -5.65 2.07 11.59
N GLY A 36 -5.85 2.67 12.75
CA GLY A 36 -5.08 2.39 13.94
C GLY A 36 -5.88 2.61 15.22
N ARG A 37 -5.26 2.35 16.36
CA ARG A 37 -5.94 2.41 17.68
C ARG A 37 -6.52 3.77 18.04
N LYS A 38 -6.02 4.85 17.43
CA LYS A 38 -6.44 6.24 17.71
C LYS A 38 -7.43 6.80 16.69
N GLY A 39 -7.68 6.10 15.60
CA GLY A 39 -8.43 6.66 14.48
C GLY A 39 -8.03 6.08 13.14
N GLY A 40 -8.37 6.80 12.08
CA GLY A 40 -8.00 6.43 10.72
C GLY A 40 -7.90 7.63 9.80
N ILE A 41 -7.20 7.45 8.68
CA ILE A 41 -7.07 8.44 7.62
C ILE A 41 -7.52 7.85 6.29
N ASP A 42 -8.36 8.59 5.57
CA ASP A 42 -8.63 8.39 4.15
C ASP A 42 -7.64 9.27 3.37
N LEU A 43 -6.65 8.65 2.73
CA LEU A 43 -5.54 9.36 2.09
C LEU A 43 -5.97 10.06 0.80
N GLU A 44 -7.05 9.60 0.15
CA GLU A 44 -7.56 10.21 -1.08
C GLU A 44 -8.35 11.47 -0.77
N LYS A 45 -9.04 11.50 0.37
CA LYS A 45 -9.84 12.65 0.81
C LYS A 45 -9.10 13.57 1.77
N GLY A 46 -7.95 13.16 2.28
CA GLY A 46 -7.23 13.86 3.34
C GLY A 46 -8.01 13.94 4.66
N ILE A 47 -8.95 13.01 4.91
CA ILE A 47 -9.81 13.07 6.10
C ILE A 47 -9.20 12.23 7.22
N VAL A 48 -8.90 12.86 8.35
CA VAL A 48 -8.49 12.18 9.59
C VAL A 48 -9.66 12.11 10.55
N SER A 49 -9.97 10.89 11.00
CA SER A 49 -11.02 10.62 11.98
C SER A 49 -10.41 10.02 13.25
N PHE A 50 -10.93 10.39 14.41
CA PHE A 50 -10.44 9.96 15.71
C PHE A 50 -11.45 9.08 16.44
N VAL A 51 -10.97 8.14 17.25
CA VAL A 51 -11.80 7.29 18.11
C VAL A 51 -12.32 8.06 19.33
N GLU A 52 -11.56 9.07 19.78
CA GLU A 52 -11.90 9.92 20.91
C GLU A 52 -13.23 10.65 20.67
N GLN A 53 -14.20 10.43 21.56
CA GLN A 53 -15.50 11.10 21.48
C GLN A 53 -15.33 12.61 21.67
N GLY A 54 -16.01 13.40 20.84
CA GLY A 54 -15.97 14.86 20.89
C GLY A 54 -14.81 15.50 20.12
N ARG A 55 -13.81 14.72 19.68
CA ARG A 55 -12.75 15.25 18.81
C ARG A 55 -13.27 15.39 17.37
N ALA A 56 -13.18 16.61 16.84
CA ALA A 56 -13.56 16.91 15.46
C ALA A 56 -12.63 16.20 14.46
N ARG A 57 -13.18 15.86 13.28
CA ARG A 57 -12.37 15.39 12.16
C ARG A 57 -11.46 16.51 11.66
N GLU A 58 -10.28 16.13 11.19
CA GLU A 58 -9.35 17.04 10.54
C GLU A 58 -9.35 16.79 9.03
N ASN A 59 -9.24 17.87 8.25
CA ASN A 59 -9.04 17.82 6.81
C ASN A 59 -7.62 18.28 6.50
N LEU A 60 -6.82 17.37 5.96
CA LEU A 60 -5.50 17.66 5.44
C LEU A 60 -5.66 18.18 4.01
N PRO A 61 -5.31 19.44 3.74
CA PRO A 61 -5.42 19.98 2.40
C PRO A 61 -4.47 19.21 1.47
N ALA A 62 -4.96 18.92 0.26
CA ALA A 62 -4.06 18.51 -0.80
C ALA A 62 -3.05 19.64 -1.06
N ASP A 63 -1.79 19.27 -1.28
CA ASP A 63 -0.76 20.22 -1.73
C ASP A 63 -0.99 20.70 -3.17
N GLY A 64 -2.00 20.12 -3.86
CA GLY A 64 -2.36 20.45 -5.24
C GLY A 64 -1.32 20.00 -6.26
N GLY A 65 -0.34 19.20 -5.85
CA GLY A 65 0.72 18.73 -6.73
C GLY A 65 0.22 17.69 -7.72
N ASP A 66 0.70 17.77 -8.97
CA ASP A 66 0.56 16.67 -9.91
C ASP A 66 1.49 15.52 -9.47
N PRO A 67 0.97 14.35 -9.06
CA PRO A 67 1.78 13.25 -8.55
C PRO A 67 2.76 12.72 -9.61
N THR A 68 2.42 12.81 -10.89
CA THR A 68 3.32 12.41 -12.00
C THR A 68 4.52 13.35 -12.07
N ARG A 69 4.26 14.66 -11.95
CA ARG A 69 5.32 15.67 -11.92
C ARG A 69 6.22 15.50 -10.69
N LEU A 70 5.65 15.24 -9.52
CA LEU A 70 6.39 14.99 -8.29
C LEU A 70 7.26 13.74 -8.40
N ALA A 71 6.74 12.66 -8.97
CA ALA A 71 7.49 11.42 -9.19
C ALA A 71 8.68 11.62 -10.15
N HIS A 72 8.49 12.34 -11.26
CA HIS A 72 9.59 12.68 -12.17
C HIS A 72 10.63 13.58 -11.51
N ALA A 73 10.20 14.55 -10.70
CA ALA A 73 11.12 15.40 -9.96
C ALA A 73 12.00 14.61 -8.98
N ASP A 74 11.42 13.69 -8.20
CA ASP A 74 12.17 12.80 -7.29
C ASP A 74 13.13 11.88 -8.06
N LEU A 75 12.71 11.34 -9.21
CA LEU A 75 13.58 10.53 -10.07
C LEU A 75 14.82 11.30 -10.53
N PHE A 76 14.64 12.50 -11.09
CA PHE A 76 15.77 13.31 -11.55
C PHE A 76 16.68 13.75 -10.40
N GLU A 77 16.11 14.02 -9.22
CA GLU A 77 16.90 14.35 -8.05
C GLU A 77 17.74 13.17 -7.57
N CYS A 78 17.19 11.95 -7.57
CA CYS A 78 17.93 10.74 -7.25
C CYS A 78 19.10 10.51 -8.23
N ILE A 79 18.89 10.76 -9.53
CA ILE A 79 19.96 10.68 -10.54
C ILE A 79 21.08 11.68 -10.27
N ARG A 80 20.74 12.93 -9.91
CA ARG A 80 21.74 13.98 -9.68
C ARG A 80 22.52 13.81 -8.39
N SER A 81 21.82 13.46 -7.30
CA SER A 81 22.37 13.45 -5.95
C SER A 81 22.88 12.08 -5.50
N GLY A 82 22.52 11.01 -6.21
CA GLY A 82 22.72 9.63 -5.74
C GLY A 82 21.78 9.24 -4.59
N LYS A 83 20.77 10.07 -4.27
CA LYS A 83 19.73 9.73 -3.28
C LYS A 83 19.00 8.45 -3.69
N LYS A 84 18.65 7.63 -2.70
CA LYS A 84 17.81 6.44 -2.92
C LYS A 84 16.37 6.86 -3.27
N PRO A 85 15.80 6.38 -4.40
CA PRO A 85 14.42 6.65 -4.75
C PRO A 85 13.44 6.10 -3.73
N PHE A 86 12.35 6.84 -3.50
CA PHE A 86 11.25 6.39 -2.64
C PHE A 86 10.60 5.11 -3.19
N SER A 87 10.36 5.08 -4.51
CA SER A 87 9.92 3.89 -5.24
C SER A 87 11.05 3.40 -6.13
N ASN A 88 11.67 2.28 -5.76
CA ASN A 88 12.79 1.69 -6.48
C ASN A 88 12.44 0.30 -7.05
N ALA A 89 13.39 -0.32 -7.75
CA ALA A 89 13.19 -1.62 -8.39
C ALA A 89 12.79 -2.74 -7.41
N VAL A 90 13.23 -2.67 -6.15
CA VAL A 90 12.84 -3.65 -5.11
C VAL A 90 11.35 -3.49 -4.78
N ASN A 91 10.88 -2.26 -4.57
CA ASN A 91 9.44 -2.02 -4.35
C ASN A 91 8.59 -2.47 -5.53
N GLY A 92 9.07 -2.24 -6.77
CA GLY A 92 8.41 -2.72 -7.99
C GLY A 92 8.35 -4.25 -8.06
N ARG A 93 9.47 -4.93 -7.82
CA ARG A 93 9.55 -6.40 -7.74
C ARG A 93 8.55 -6.96 -6.72
N ASP A 94 8.59 -6.46 -5.49
CA ASP A 94 7.79 -6.99 -4.39
C ASP A 94 6.29 -6.76 -4.63
N SER A 95 5.92 -5.64 -5.27
CA SER A 95 4.54 -5.35 -5.69
C SER A 95 4.04 -6.36 -6.74
N VAL A 96 4.86 -6.69 -7.73
CA VAL A 96 4.52 -7.71 -8.74
C VAL A 96 4.39 -9.09 -8.12
N LEU A 97 5.32 -9.48 -7.25
CA LEU A 97 5.26 -10.77 -6.57
C LEU A 97 4.01 -10.89 -5.67
N THR A 98 3.58 -9.79 -5.04
CA THR A 98 2.33 -9.76 -4.27
C THR A 98 1.12 -10.07 -5.15
N ALA A 99 1.05 -9.49 -6.36
CA ALA A 99 -0.02 -9.79 -7.30
C ALA A 99 -0.01 -11.25 -7.77
N LEU A 100 1.18 -11.83 -7.98
CA LEU A 100 1.32 -13.25 -8.32
C LEU A 100 0.89 -14.16 -7.18
N LEU A 101 1.18 -13.78 -5.93
CA LEU A 101 0.72 -14.51 -4.74
C LEU A 101 -0.82 -14.52 -4.64
N VAL A 102 -1.48 -13.39 -4.95
CA VAL A 102 -2.95 -13.32 -5.00
C VAL A 102 -3.50 -14.29 -6.06
N ARG A 103 -2.89 -14.33 -7.26
CA ARG A 103 -3.30 -15.27 -8.30
C ARG A 103 -3.19 -16.71 -7.82
N GLU A 104 -2.06 -17.07 -7.21
CA GLU A 104 -1.85 -18.42 -6.69
C GLU A 104 -2.86 -18.79 -5.59
N ALA A 105 -3.18 -17.86 -4.69
CA ALA A 105 -4.18 -18.08 -3.65
C ALA A 105 -5.58 -18.35 -4.23
N VAL A 106 -5.94 -17.66 -5.32
CA VAL A 106 -7.18 -17.90 -6.06
C VAL A 106 -7.15 -19.28 -6.72
N ASP A 107 -6.07 -19.61 -7.43
CA ASP A 107 -5.94 -20.89 -8.15
C ASP A 107 -6.00 -22.10 -7.19
N ARG A 108 -5.40 -21.99 -6.01
CA ARG A 108 -5.43 -23.05 -4.98
C ARG A 108 -6.67 -23.03 -4.10
N GLY A 109 -7.45 -21.95 -4.09
CA GLY A 109 -8.57 -21.76 -3.17
C GLY A 109 -8.18 -21.74 -1.69
N GLN A 110 -6.95 -21.32 -1.36
CA GLN A 110 -6.44 -21.28 0.03
C GLN A 110 -5.46 -20.13 0.25
N CYS A 111 -5.14 -19.84 1.51
CA CYS A 111 -4.09 -18.89 1.87
C CYS A 111 -2.72 -19.42 1.44
N VAL A 112 -1.92 -18.58 0.77
CA VAL A 112 -0.57 -18.90 0.30
C VAL A 112 0.40 -17.88 0.90
N ARG A 113 1.58 -18.35 1.30
CA ARG A 113 2.65 -17.49 1.82
C ARG A 113 3.77 -17.31 0.81
N PHE A 114 4.47 -16.17 0.89
CA PHE A 114 5.61 -15.89 0.03
C PHE A 114 6.70 -16.97 0.12
N GLU A 115 6.95 -17.51 1.31
CA GLU A 115 7.96 -18.54 1.55
C GLU A 115 7.67 -19.85 0.82
N GLU A 116 6.40 -20.13 0.52
CA GLU A 116 5.98 -21.34 -0.20
C GLU A 116 6.30 -21.27 -1.70
N LEU A 117 6.33 -20.06 -2.27
CA LEU A 117 6.55 -19.87 -3.71
C LEU A 117 7.99 -19.52 -4.06
N TYR A 118 8.69 -18.80 -3.19
CA TYR A 118 10.00 -18.23 -3.50
C TYR A 118 11.11 -18.69 -2.55
N GLY A 119 10.80 -19.60 -1.61
CA GLY A 119 11.71 -20.09 -0.59
C GLY A 119 12.09 -19.03 0.45
N LYS A 120 12.83 -19.44 1.50
CA LYS A 120 13.27 -18.55 2.60
C LYS A 120 14.28 -17.46 2.19
N GLY A 121 14.57 -17.30 0.89
CA GLY A 121 15.60 -16.39 0.35
C GLY A 121 15.09 -15.23 -0.50
N GLY A 122 13.77 -15.07 -0.64
CA GLY A 122 13.14 -14.15 -1.60
C GLY A 122 13.18 -12.65 -1.26
N ALA A 123 13.82 -12.24 -0.18
CA ALA A 123 14.07 -10.83 0.15
C ALA A 123 15.56 -10.62 0.41
N ARG A 124 16.33 -10.50 -0.68
CA ARG A 124 17.63 -9.84 -0.68
C ARG A 124 17.56 -8.62 -1.60
#